data_AF-C0GFJ8-F1
#
_entry.id   AF-C0GFJ8-F1
#
_cell.length_a   1.000
_cell.length_b   1.000
_cell.length_c   1.000
_cell.angle_alpha   90.00
_cell.angle_beta   90.00
_cell.angle_gamma   90.00
#
_symmetry.space_group_name_H-M   'P 1'
#
loop_
_entity.id
_entity.type
_entity.pdbx_description
1 polymer ?
#
loop_
_entity_poly.entity_id
_entity_poly.type
_entity_poly.pdbx_seq_one_letter_code
_entity_poly.pdbx_strand_id
1 'polypeptide(L)'
;MRVKLDVKSALILICVVYTLLTITSSGFAMLAGRTTDTHAHLLMRFVVTAIGIGSILIFNLFPKWSLPAIYAFHYGVTMGVILLLMWISGFFIELHPDAYRDIFFNFTPIYILISAGLILFGRMRRPQKV
;
A
#
# COMPACT_ATOMS: atom_id res chain seq x y z
N MET A 1 18.66 1.30 4.30
CA MET A 1 18.45 0.46 3.10
C MET A 1 18.22 1.41 1.95
N ARG A 2 19.12 1.54 0.97
CA ARG A 2 18.86 2.39 -0.20
C ARG A 2 18.01 1.58 -1.17
N VAL A 3 16.72 1.90 -1.26
CA VAL A 3 15.83 1.26 -2.24
C VAL A 3 15.94 2.07 -3.52
N LYS A 4 16.56 1.49 -4.55
CA LYS A 4 16.56 2.06 -5.89
C LYS A 4 15.37 1.50 -6.64
N LEU A 5 14.30 2.28 -6.74
CA LEU A 5 13.13 1.96 -7.55
C LEU A 5 13.19 2.78 -8.84
N ASP A 6 13.40 2.10 -9.96
CA ASP A 6 13.30 2.73 -11.28
C ASP A 6 11.82 2.92 -11.67
N VAL A 7 11.53 3.90 -12.52
CA VAL A 7 10.15 4.21 -12.95
C VAL A 7 9.49 3.01 -13.61
N LYS A 8 10.23 2.28 -14.47
CA LYS A 8 9.71 1.08 -15.13
C LYS A 8 9.34 0.01 -14.10
N SER A 9 10.24 -0.23 -13.14
CA SER A 9 10.00 -1.21 -12.07
C SER A 9 8.84 -0.81 -11.16
N ALA A 10 8.69 0.49 -10.87
CA ALA A 10 7.57 1.02 -10.10
C ALA A 10 6.23 0.76 -10.81
N LEU A 11 6.15 1.08 -12.11
CA LEU A 11 4.94 0.86 -12.91
C LEU A 11 4.57 -0.62 -12.98
N ILE A 12 5.55 -1.50 -13.21
CA ILE A 12 5.33 -2.96 -13.20
C ILE A 12 4.78 -3.41 -11.85
N LEU A 13 5.40 -2.93 -10.75
CA LEU A 13 4.96 -3.30 -9.41
C LEU A 13 3.53 -2.80 -9.13
N ILE A 14 3.18 -1.59 -9.57
CA ILE A 14 1.81 -1.04 -9.45
C ILE A 14 0.83 -1.95 -10.18
N CYS A 15 1.12 -2.32 -11.43
CA CYS A 15 0.25 -3.20 -12.20
C CYS A 15 0.06 -4.56 -11.53
N VAL A 16 1.14 -5.19 -11.05
CA VAL A 16 1.08 -6.51 -10.40
C VAL A 16 0.27 -6.45 -9.11
N VAL A 17 0.58 -5.50 -8.22
CA VAL A 17 -0.12 -5.37 -6.93
C VAL A 17 -1.59 -5.01 -7.15
N TYR A 18 -1.88 -4.06 -8.05
CA TYR A 18 -3.25 -3.70 -8.40
C TYR A 18 -4.05 -4.89 -8.93
N THR A 19 -3.46 -5.69 -9.82
CA THR A 19 -4.10 -6.88 -10.39
C THR A 19 -4.42 -7.91 -9.30
N LEU A 20 -3.45 -8.23 -8.45
CA LEU A 20 -3.65 -9.18 -7.36
C LEU A 20 -4.75 -8.71 -6.40
N LEU A 21 -4.67 -7.47 -5.93
CA LEU A 21 -5.69 -6.87 -5.04
C LEU A 21 -7.07 -6.91 -5.68
N THR A 22 -7.15 -6.60 -6.97
CA THR A 22 -8.42 -6.53 -7.69
C THR A 22 -9.03 -7.92 -7.88
N ILE A 23 -8.24 -8.91 -8.27
CA ILE A 23 -8.70 -10.29 -8.41
C ILE A 23 -9.15 -10.83 -7.05
N THR A 24 -8.37 -10.63 -5.99
CA THR A 24 -8.73 -11.10 -4.63
C THR A 24 -10.01 -10.45 -4.15
N SER A 25 -10.13 -9.11 -4.25
CA SER A 25 -11.32 -8.40 -3.81
C SER A 25 -12.55 -8.77 -4.64
N SER A 26 -12.41 -8.92 -5.95
CA SER A 26 -13.52 -9.30 -6.84
C SER A 26 -13.97 -10.75 -6.57
N GLY A 27 -13.02 -11.67 -6.34
CA GLY A 27 -13.32 -13.04 -5.94
C GLY A 27 -14.08 -13.11 -4.61
N PHE A 28 -13.65 -12.33 -3.61
CA PHE A 28 -14.36 -12.26 -2.33
C PHE A 28 -15.76 -11.65 -2.47
N ALA A 29 -15.90 -10.59 -3.27
CA ALA A 29 -17.21 -10.00 -3.57
C ALA A 29 -18.15 -11.03 -4.23
N MET A 30 -17.65 -11.79 -5.19
CA MET A 30 -18.41 -12.82 -5.91
C MET A 30 -18.89 -13.94 -4.98
N LEU A 31 -18.02 -14.41 -4.07
CA LEU A 31 -18.39 -15.39 -3.03
C LEU A 31 -19.44 -14.84 -2.05
N ALA A 32 -19.43 -13.53 -1.80
CA ALA A 32 -20.43 -12.84 -1.00
C ALA A 32 -21.72 -12.47 -1.78
N GLY A 33 -21.88 -12.96 -3.01
CA GLY A 33 -23.06 -12.71 -3.85
C GLY A 33 -23.11 -11.32 -4.50
N ARG A 34 -22.03 -10.53 -4.42
CA ARG A 34 -21.91 -9.21 -5.06
C ARG A 34 -21.22 -9.36 -6.40
N THR A 35 -21.95 -9.07 -7.48
CA THR A 35 -21.46 -9.22 -8.86
C THR A 35 -21.05 -7.89 -9.50
N THR A 36 -21.35 -6.77 -8.84
CA THR A 36 -21.06 -5.43 -9.35
C THR A 36 -20.17 -4.67 -8.38
N ASP A 37 -19.25 -3.89 -8.95
CA ASP A 37 -18.39 -2.96 -8.23
C ASP A 37 -18.36 -1.65 -9.01
N THR A 38 -18.15 -0.53 -8.32
CA THR A 38 -18.19 0.78 -9.00
C THR A 38 -16.87 1.04 -9.74
N HIS A 39 -16.93 1.66 -10.92
CA HIS A 39 -15.72 2.08 -11.64
C HIS A 39 -14.86 3.03 -10.80
N ALA A 40 -15.49 3.86 -9.97
CA ALA A 40 -14.80 4.73 -9.02
C ALA A 40 -13.98 3.95 -7.98
N HIS A 41 -14.54 2.86 -7.43
CA HIS A 41 -13.83 2.02 -6.47
C HIS A 41 -12.61 1.32 -7.09
N LEU A 42 -12.72 0.83 -8.32
CA LEU A 42 -11.59 0.26 -9.07
C LEU A 42 -10.49 1.29 -9.31
N LEU A 43 -10.85 2.51 -9.74
CA LEU A 43 -9.89 3.59 -9.98
C LEU A 43 -9.21 4.04 -8.67
N MET A 44 -9.98 4.17 -7.59
CA MET A 44 -9.43 4.51 -6.27
C MET A 44 -8.42 3.46 -5.79
N ARG A 45 -8.69 2.18 -6.01
CA ARG A 45 -7.73 1.10 -5.67
C ARG A 45 -6.42 1.23 -6.45
N PHE A 46 -6.49 1.61 -7.72
CA PHE A 46 -5.29 1.89 -8.52
C PHE A 46 -4.50 3.06 -7.94
N VAL A 47 -5.16 4.18 -7.63
CA VAL A 47 -4.52 5.38 -7.05
C VAL A 47 -3.85 5.06 -5.72
N VAL A 48 -4.52 4.34 -4.83
CA VAL A 48 -3.98 3.92 -3.52
C VAL A 48 -2.74 3.02 -3.69
N THR A 49 -2.77 2.12 -4.67
CA THR A 49 -1.62 1.25 -4.99
C THR A 49 -0.44 2.06 -5.52
N ALA A 50 -0.71 3.03 -6.40
CA ALA A 50 0.31 3.95 -6.91
C ALA A 50 0.93 4.80 -5.79
N ILE A 51 0.13 5.30 -4.85
CA ILE A 51 0.60 6.03 -3.67
C ILE A 51 1.50 5.12 -2.82
N GLY A 52 1.06 3.89 -2.52
CA GLY A 52 1.81 2.96 -1.67
C GLY A 52 3.16 2.53 -2.25
N ILE A 53 3.27 2.41 -3.58
CA ILE A 53 4.53 2.07 -4.24
C ILE A 53 5.39 3.31 -4.46
N GLY A 54 4.79 4.44 -4.82
CA GLY A 54 5.49 5.71 -4.96
C GLY A 54 6.11 6.19 -3.64
N SER A 55 5.45 5.93 -2.51
CA SER A 55 5.94 6.30 -1.18
C SER A 55 7.21 5.55 -0.77
N ILE A 56 7.59 4.46 -1.46
CA ILE A 56 8.87 3.76 -1.24
C ILE A 56 10.06 4.72 -1.34
N LEU A 57 9.96 5.81 -2.11
CA LEU A 57 11.01 6.83 -2.20
C LEU A 57 11.32 7.50 -0.85
N ILE A 58 10.37 7.55 0.08
CA ILE A 58 10.55 8.10 1.44
C ILE A 58 11.64 7.35 2.21
N PHE A 59 11.86 6.05 1.96
CA PHE A 59 12.91 5.27 2.62
C PHE A 59 14.32 5.82 2.37
N ASN A 60 14.53 6.56 1.27
CA ASN A 60 15.81 7.16 0.94
C ASN A 60 16.06 8.51 1.63
N LEU A 61 15.02 9.14 2.19
CA LEU A 61 15.08 10.49 2.75
C LEU A 61 15.75 10.52 4.14
N PHE A 62 15.68 9.41 4.89
CA PHE A 62 16.16 9.32 6.28
C PHE A 62 17.19 8.20 6.49
N PRO A 63 18.41 8.30 5.91
CA PRO A 63 19.40 7.23 5.95
C PRO A 63 19.94 6.91 7.35
N LYS A 64 19.78 7.83 8.32
CA LYS A 64 20.29 7.69 9.70
C LYS A 64 19.26 7.11 10.69
N TRP A 65 18.00 6.97 10.29
CA TRP A 65 16.95 6.47 11.19
C TRP A 65 17.03 4.95 11.33
N SER A 66 16.57 4.43 12.47
CA SER A 66 16.47 2.99 12.67
C SER A 66 15.43 2.39 11.72
N LEU A 67 15.64 1.14 11.29
CA LEU A 67 14.76 0.49 10.32
C LEU A 67 13.28 0.50 10.77
N PRO A 68 12.92 0.16 12.03
CA PRO A 68 11.53 0.24 12.48
C PRO A 68 10.96 1.66 12.46
N ALA A 69 11.76 2.67 12.82
CA ALA A 69 11.32 4.07 12.79
C ALA A 69 10.98 4.54 11.38
N ILE A 70 11.77 4.14 10.38
CA ILE A 70 11.49 4.47 8.97
C ILE A 70 10.20 3.81 8.51
N TYR A 71 9.98 2.53 8.83
CA TYR A 71 8.73 1.83 8.46
C TYR A 71 7.50 2.45 9.14
N ALA A 72 7.60 2.84 10.41
CA ALA A 72 6.53 3.51 11.14
C ALA A 72 6.21 4.88 10.53
N PHE A 73 7.24 5.67 10.23
CA PHE A 73 7.08 6.97 9.58
C PHE A 73 6.47 6.84 8.18
N HIS A 74 7.01 5.94 7.36
CA HIS A 74 6.49 5.67 6.02
C HIS A 74 5.02 5.25 6.06
N TYR A 75 4.63 4.38 7.00
CA TYR A 75 3.24 3.99 7.20
C TYR A 75 2.37 5.20 7.54
N GLY A 76 2.77 5.99 8.54
CA GLY A 76 2.01 7.16 8.97
C GLY A 76 1.80 8.18 7.85
N VAL A 77 2.85 8.47 7.08
CA VAL A 77 2.76 9.39 5.93
C VAL A 77 1.88 8.80 4.83
N THR A 78 2.09 7.54 4.44
CA THR A 78 1.34 6.91 3.34
C THR A 78 -0.14 6.79 3.70
N MET A 79 -0.46 6.32 4.91
CA MET A 79 -1.84 6.26 5.39
C MET A 79 -2.45 7.65 5.49
N GLY A 80 -1.73 8.64 6.01
CA GLY A 80 -2.19 10.03 6.05
C GLY A 80 -2.57 10.57 4.67
N VAL A 81 -1.75 10.31 3.65
CA VAL A 81 -2.04 10.69 2.25
C VAL A 81 -3.27 9.95 1.72
N ILE A 82 -3.42 8.66 2.00
CA ILE A 82 -4.58 7.86 1.58
C ILE A 82 -5.88 8.38 2.24
N LEU A 83 -5.84 8.70 3.54
CA LEU A 83 -6.99 9.24 4.26
C LEU A 83 -7.35 10.64 3.78
N LEU A 84 -6.35 11.47 3.48
CA LEU A 84 -6.56 12.79 2.88
C LEU A 84 -7.19 12.66 1.50
N LEU A 85 -6.73 11.71 0.68
CA LEU A 85 -7.34 11.41 -0.61
C LEU A 85 -8.80 11.00 -0.45
N MET A 86 -9.13 10.12 0.51
CA MET A 86 -10.52 9.74 0.79
C MET A 86 -11.37 10.97 1.17
N TRP A 87 -10.84 11.82 2.04
CA TRP A 87 -11.52 13.06 2.45
C TRP A 87 -11.79 13.99 1.27
N ILE A 88 -10.80 14.20 0.39
CA ILE A 88 -10.97 15.00 -0.84
C ILE A 88 -12.01 14.34 -1.76
N SER A 89 -11.97 13.02 -1.95
CA SER A 89 -12.92 12.30 -2.79
C SER A 89 -14.36 12.43 -2.29
N GLY A 90 -14.58 12.55 -0.97
CA GLY A 90 -15.90 12.73 -0.37
C GLY A 90 -16.65 14.00 -0.78
N PHE A 91 -15.94 14.99 -1.35
CA PHE A 91 -16.56 16.18 -1.92
C PHE A 91 -17.10 15.96 -3.34
N PHE A 92 -16.67 14.90 -4.03
CA PHE A 92 -17.01 14.63 -5.43
C PHE A 92 -17.87 13.38 -5.61
N ILE A 93 -17.71 12.39 -4.73
CA ILE A 93 -18.42 11.11 -4.79
C ILE A 93 -18.95 10.73 -3.41
N GLU A 94 -20.08 10.04 -3.39
CA GLU A 94 -20.61 9.46 -2.16
C GLU A 94 -19.70 8.33 -1.69
N LEU A 95 -19.11 8.50 -0.50
CA LEU A 95 -18.32 7.49 0.15
C LEU A 95 -19.22 6.56 0.95
N HIS A 96 -18.94 5.27 0.89
CA HIS A 96 -19.57 4.32 1.80
C HIS A 96 -19.28 4.74 3.25
N PRO A 97 -20.24 4.60 4.20
CA PRO A 97 -20.03 4.97 5.60
C PRO A 97 -18.77 4.33 6.22
N ASP A 98 -18.45 3.13 5.75
CA ASP A 98 -17.29 2.36 6.21
C ASP A 98 -16.01 2.56 5.37
N ALA A 99 -16.00 3.45 4.37
CA ALA A 99 -14.88 3.58 3.42
C ALA A 99 -13.52 3.79 4.09
N TYR A 100 -13.47 4.63 5.14
CA TYR A 100 -12.27 4.88 5.95
C TYR A 100 -11.80 3.64 6.72
N ARG A 101 -12.76 2.88 7.27
CA ARG A 101 -12.48 1.62 7.99
C ARG A 101 -11.95 0.58 7.01
N ASP A 102 -12.60 0.44 5.87
CA ASP A 102 -12.27 -0.57 4.87
C ASP A 102 -10.90 -0.32 4.25
N ILE A 103 -10.54 0.95 3.95
CA ILE A 103 -9.22 1.25 3.41
C ILE A 103 -8.11 1.02 4.44
N PHE A 104 -8.37 1.33 5.71
CA PHE A 104 -7.44 1.07 6.79
C PHE A 104 -7.17 -0.43 6.94
N PHE A 105 -8.21 -1.27 6.97
CA PHE A 105 -8.07 -2.72 7.08
C PHE A 105 -7.59 -3.40 5.80
N ASN A 106 -7.71 -2.77 4.63
CA ASN A 106 -7.07 -3.28 3.42
C ASN A 106 -5.57 -2.97 3.39
N PHE A 107 -5.19 -1.73 3.71
CA PHE A 107 -3.79 -1.30 3.59
C PHE A 107 -2.90 -1.83 4.73
N THR A 108 -3.39 -1.78 5.97
CA THR A 108 -2.57 -2.06 7.16
C THR A 108 -2.03 -3.48 7.21
N PRO A 109 -2.83 -4.54 7.03
CA PRO A 109 -2.33 -5.91 7.11
C PRO A 109 -1.30 -6.21 6.02
N ILE A 110 -1.55 -5.74 4.79
CA ILE A 110 -0.64 -5.91 3.66
C ILE A 110 0.67 -5.19 3.94
N TYR A 111 0.60 -3.95 4.45
CA TYR A 111 1.78 -3.19 4.81
C TYR A 111 2.60 -3.87 5.92
N ILE A 112 1.95 -4.38 6.97
CA ILE A 112 2.60 -5.12 8.05
C ILE A 112 3.26 -6.38 7.50
N LEU A 113 2.58 -7.16 6.66
CA LEU A 113 3.14 -8.39 6.06
C LEU A 113 4.38 -8.09 5.22
N ILE A 114 4.32 -7.07 4.35
CA ILE A 114 5.45 -6.67 3.51
C ILE A 114 6.62 -6.16 4.37
N SER A 115 6.35 -5.25 5.31
CA SER A 115 7.39 -4.67 6.16
C SER A 115 8.03 -5.71 7.10
N ALA A 116 7.25 -6.57 7.74
CA ALA A 116 7.74 -7.67 8.55
C ALA A 116 8.57 -8.65 7.73
N GLY A 117 8.08 -9.05 6.55
CA GLY A 117 8.82 -9.87 5.60
C GLY A 117 10.18 -9.25 5.26
N LEU A 118 10.21 -7.99 4.84
CA LEU A 118 11.46 -7.29 4.50
C LEU A 118 12.43 -7.19 5.69
N ILE A 119 11.94 -6.97 6.91
CA ILE A 119 12.78 -6.94 8.11
C ILE A 119 13.37 -8.31 8.40
N LEU A 120 12.58 -9.39 8.31
CA LEU A 120 13.01 -10.76 8.56
C LEU A 120 14.01 -11.23 7.48
N PHE A 121 13.68 -11.08 6.19
CA PHE A 121 14.57 -11.42 5.08
C PHE A 121 15.85 -10.58 5.08
N GLY A 122 15.75 -9.30 5.44
CA GLY A 122 16.90 -8.40 5.57
C GLY A 122 17.84 -8.78 6.72
N ARG A 123 17.33 -9.39 7.79
CA ARG A 123 18.15 -9.97 8.87
C ARG A 123 18.86 -11.25 8.42
N MET A 124 18.18 -12.13 7.68
CA MET A 124 18.76 -13.39 7.19
C MET A 124 19.90 -13.21 6.17
N ARG A 125 19.93 -12.09 5.43
CA ARG A 125 20.99 -11.77 4.45
C ARG A 125 22.20 -11.03 5.03
N ARG A 126 22.28 -10.78 6.34
CA ARG A 126 23.53 -10.29 6.94
C ARG A 126 24.47 -11.49 7.08
N PRO A 127 25.57 -11.61 6.31
CA PRO A 127 26.59 -12.59 6.65
C PRO A 127 27.06 -12.26 8.07
N GLN A 128 26.96 -13.25 8.95
CA GLN A 128 27.55 -13.23 10.27
C GLN A 128 29.04 -12.94 10.07
N LYS A 129 29.47 -11.70 10.35
CA LYS A 129 30.89 -11.44 10.54
C LYS A 129 31.28 -12.20 11.79
N VAL A 130 32.02 -13.28 11.57
CA VAL A 130 32.78 -14.03 12.58
C VAL A 130 33.67 -13.07 13.35
#